data_AF-A0A6N3FCF8-F1
#
_entry.id   AF-A0A6N3FCF8-F1
#
_cell.length_a   1.000
_cell.length_b   1.000
_cell.length_c   1.000
_cell.angle_alpha   90.00
_cell.angle_beta   90.00
_cell.angle_gamma   90.00
#
_symmetry.space_group_name_H-M   'P 1'
#
loop_
_entity.id
_entity.type
_entity.pdbx_description
1 polymer ?
#
loop_
_entity_poly.entity_id
_entity_poly.type
_entity_poly.pdbx_seq_one_letter_code
_entity_poly.pdbx_strand_id
1 'polypeptide(L)'
;MAKDYQKEIDFAFFVVNFGFSRGEYEALTYTERAFIMKSYEDKLVGDSTMLQKAVEVAVGNVMRKKGKRPVQLWQKQQQPANREIVRRNMQIIEEIEVRDGKSWVHKIYQANGLKPPQRGEKHG
;
A
#
# COMPACT_ATOMS: atom_id res chain seq x y z
N MET A 1 -37.77 18.13 -3.96
CA MET A 1 -37.54 17.22 -5.11
C MET A 1 -36.66 16.04 -4.72
N ALA A 2 -35.34 16.16 -4.56
CA ALA A 2 -34.51 14.96 -4.27
C ALA A 2 -34.83 14.25 -2.93
N LYS A 3 -35.15 15.01 -1.87
CA LYS A 3 -35.50 14.42 -0.56
C LYS A 3 -36.83 13.65 -0.55
N ASP A 4 -37.78 14.07 -1.38
CA ASP A 4 -39.14 13.50 -1.39
C ASP A 4 -39.16 12.11 -2.05
N TYR A 5 -38.12 11.78 -2.85
CA TYR A 5 -37.97 10.52 -3.58
C TYR A 5 -36.76 9.69 -3.12
N GLN A 6 -36.19 9.97 -1.95
CA GLN A 6 -34.97 9.31 -1.50
C GLN A 6 -35.15 7.79 -1.40
N LYS A 7 -36.32 7.32 -0.96
CA LYS A 7 -36.61 5.88 -0.82
C LYS A 7 -36.64 5.18 -2.16
N GLU A 8 -37.20 5.82 -3.18
CA GLU A 8 -37.31 5.32 -4.55
C GLU A 8 -35.94 5.28 -5.22
N ILE A 9 -35.11 6.30 -4.99
CA ILE A 9 -33.72 6.37 -5.47
C ILE A 9 -32.90 5.24 -4.84
N ASP A 10 -32.97 5.09 -3.51
CA ASP A 10 -32.26 4.03 -2.79
C ASP A 10 -32.73 2.66 -3.29
N PHE A 11 -34.05 2.42 -3.37
CA PHE A 11 -34.58 1.16 -3.90
C PHE A 11 -34.08 0.87 -5.32
N ALA A 12 -34.10 1.86 -6.22
CA ALA A 12 -33.61 1.70 -7.59
C ALA A 12 -32.12 1.31 -7.61
N PHE A 13 -31.30 1.90 -6.73
CA PHE A 13 -29.90 1.52 -6.57
C PHE A 13 -29.74 0.04 -6.20
N PHE A 14 -30.54 -0.48 -5.25
CA PHE A 14 -30.46 -1.88 -4.83
C PHE A 14 -30.95 -2.85 -5.91
N VAL A 15 -32.01 -2.49 -6.64
CA VAL A 15 -32.52 -3.30 -7.76
C VAL A 15 -31.48 -3.40 -8.87
N VAL A 16 -30.90 -2.27 -9.29
CA VAL A 16 -29.98 -2.23 -10.44
C VAL A 16 -28.65 -2.92 -10.13
N ASN A 17 -28.09 -2.71 -8.94
CA ASN A 17 -26.75 -3.21 -8.63
C ASN A 17 -26.74 -4.61 -7.98
N PHE A 18 -27.83 -5.00 -7.30
CA PHE A 18 -27.88 -6.26 -6.55
C PHE A 18 -29.07 -7.16 -6.93
N GLY A 19 -30.00 -6.70 -7.77
CA GLY A 19 -31.15 -7.49 -8.20
C GLY A 19 -32.23 -7.69 -7.14
N PHE A 20 -32.26 -6.82 -6.11
CA PHE A 20 -33.19 -6.97 -4.99
C PHE A 20 -34.65 -6.79 -5.46
N SER A 21 -35.54 -7.63 -4.92
CA SER A 21 -36.97 -7.38 -4.96
C SER A 21 -37.37 -6.30 -3.94
N ARG A 22 -38.59 -5.75 -4.08
CA ARG A 22 -39.10 -4.74 -3.13
C ARG A 22 -39.18 -5.27 -1.70
N GLY A 23 -39.60 -6.52 -1.51
CA GLY A 23 -39.71 -7.14 -0.19
C GLY A 23 -38.36 -7.29 0.51
N GLU A 24 -37.31 -7.68 -0.22
CA GLU A 24 -35.95 -7.80 0.33
C GLU A 24 -35.37 -6.45 0.75
N TYR A 25 -35.60 -5.40 -0.05
CA TYR A 25 -35.18 -4.04 0.27
C TYR A 25 -35.88 -3.49 1.53
N GLU A 26 -37.19 -3.73 1.64
CA GLU A 26 -38.00 -3.28 2.79
C GLU A 26 -37.70 -4.09 4.06
N ALA A 27 -37.25 -5.34 3.93
CA ALA A 27 -36.81 -6.15 5.06
C ALA A 27 -35.52 -5.62 5.73
N LEU A 28 -34.68 -4.89 4.99
CA LEU A 28 -33.47 -4.29 5.55
C LEU A 28 -33.79 -3.11 6.46
N THR A 29 -33.00 -2.98 7.52
CA THR A 29 -32.94 -1.77 8.33
C THR A 29 -32.24 -0.63 7.57
N TYR A 30 -32.48 0.61 7.99
CA TYR A 30 -31.78 1.77 7.42
C TYR A 30 -30.25 1.66 7.54
N THR A 31 -29.78 1.16 8.69
CA THR A 31 -28.35 0.94 8.95
C THR A 31 -27.73 -0.08 8.02
N GLU A 32 -28.41 -1.20 7.75
CA GLU A 32 -27.90 -2.23 6.83
C GLU A 32 -27.83 -1.70 5.40
N ARG A 33 -28.85 -0.95 4.95
CA ARG A 33 -28.81 -0.28 3.64
C ARG A 33 -27.61 0.65 3.52
N ALA A 34 -27.37 1.48 4.55
CA ALA A 34 -26.23 2.40 4.56
C ALA A 34 -24.89 1.66 4.50
N PHE A 35 -24.74 0.55 5.24
CA PHE A 35 -23.51 -0.26 5.19
C PHE A 35 -23.30 -0.90 3.82
N ILE A 36 -24.35 -1.43 3.18
CA ILE A 36 -24.24 -2.02 1.85
C ILE A 36 -23.83 -0.95 0.83
N MET A 37 -24.50 0.20 0.82
CA MET A 37 -24.16 1.32 -0.06
C MET A 37 -22.71 1.75 0.15
N LYS A 38 -22.29 1.92 1.40
CA LYS A 38 -20.92 2.31 1.74
C LYS A 38 -19.89 1.27 1.27
N SER A 39 -20.18 -0.01 1.48
CA SER A 39 -19.29 -1.10 1.02
C SER A 39 -19.17 -1.14 -0.51
N TYR A 40 -20.25 -0.83 -1.23
CA TYR A 40 -20.25 -0.76 -2.69
C TYR A 40 -19.42 0.42 -3.19
N GLU A 41 -19.57 1.59 -2.57
CA GLU A 41 -18.73 2.76 -2.86
C GLU A 41 -17.25 2.45 -2.63
N ASP A 42 -16.92 1.87 -1.48
CA ASP A 42 -15.54 1.53 -1.12
C ASP A 42 -14.95 0.50 -2.09
N LYS A 43 -15.74 -0.49 -2.53
CA LYS A 43 -15.35 -1.43 -3.59
C LYS A 43 -15.09 -0.69 -4.91
N LEU A 44 -16.02 0.15 -5.36
CA LEU A 44 -15.91 0.84 -6.65
C LEU A 44 -14.71 1.78 -6.70
N VAL A 45 -14.49 2.54 -5.62
CA VAL A 45 -13.29 3.37 -5.45
C VAL A 45 -12.04 2.49 -5.42
N GLY A 46 -12.07 1.40 -4.66
CA GLY A 46 -10.96 0.44 -4.58
C GLY A 46 -10.58 -0.14 -5.94
N ASP A 47 -11.55 -0.61 -6.72
CA ASP A 47 -11.37 -1.19 -8.05
C ASP A 47 -10.79 -0.14 -9.03
N SER A 48 -11.33 1.08 -9.03
CA SER A 48 -10.82 2.16 -9.88
C SER A 48 -9.38 2.56 -9.52
N THR A 49 -9.06 2.61 -8.22
CA THR A 49 -7.72 2.93 -7.71
C THR A 49 -6.74 1.82 -8.05
N MET A 50 -7.16 0.56 -7.94
CA MET A 50 -6.37 -0.60 -8.32
C MET A 50 -6.06 -0.59 -9.82
N LEU A 51 -7.05 -0.27 -10.66
CA LEU A 51 -6.85 -0.17 -12.10
C LEU A 51 -5.87 0.96 -12.44
N GLN A 52 -6.05 2.14 -11.87
CA GLN A 52 -5.10 3.25 -12.03
C GLN A 52 -3.68 2.79 -11.65
N LYS A 53 -3.55 2.12 -10.50
CA LYS A 53 -2.23 1.66 -10.03
C LYS A 53 -1.62 0.62 -10.95
N ALA A 54 -2.43 -0.30 -11.47
CA ALA A 54 -1.99 -1.30 -12.43
C ALA A 54 -1.42 -0.67 -13.70
N VAL A 55 -2.10 0.35 -14.23
CA VAL A 55 -1.64 1.09 -15.41
C VAL A 55 -0.34 1.84 -15.13
N GLU A 56 -0.26 2.55 -14.00
CA GLU A 56 0.98 3.24 -13.58
C GLU A 56 2.18 2.29 -13.50
N VAL A 57 1.99 1.13 -12.86
CA VAL A 57 3.04 0.11 -12.71
C VAL A 57 3.42 -0.49 -14.07
N ALA A 58 2.44 -0.76 -14.93
CA ALA A 58 2.70 -1.29 -16.27
C ALA A 58 3.52 -0.30 -17.11
N VAL A 59 3.08 0.96 -17.20
CA VAL A 59 3.77 2.01 -17.95
C VAL A 59 5.17 2.25 -17.39
N GLY A 60 5.30 2.33 -16.05
CA GLY A 60 6.60 2.47 -15.39
C GLY A 60 7.55 1.30 -15.66
N ASN A 61 7.02 0.08 -15.76
CA ASN A 61 7.82 -1.11 -16.09
C ASN A 61 8.25 -1.17 -17.55
N VAL A 62 7.41 -0.68 -18.48
CA VAL A 62 7.77 -0.53 -19.89
C VAL A 62 8.89 0.49 -20.07
N MET A 63 8.80 1.64 -19.38
CA MET A 63 9.81 2.71 -19.43
C MET A 63 11.02 2.46 -18.51
N ARG A 64 11.11 1.29 -17.90
CA ARG A 64 12.13 0.98 -16.89
C ARG A 64 13.51 0.84 -17.53
N LYS A 65 14.54 1.39 -16.88
CA LYS A 65 15.95 1.20 -17.28
C LYS A 65 16.32 -0.30 -17.34
N LYS A 66 17.03 -0.69 -18.41
CA LYS A 66 17.55 -2.04 -18.62
C LYS A 66 18.36 -2.51 -17.40
N GLY A 67 18.15 -3.76 -16.97
CA GLY A 67 18.83 -4.37 -15.83
C GLY A 67 18.24 -4.04 -14.44
N LYS A 68 17.26 -3.14 -14.33
CA LYS A 68 16.50 -2.98 -13.07
C LYS A 68 15.51 -4.14 -12.87
N ARG A 69 14.92 -4.26 -11.67
CA ARG A 69 13.83 -5.21 -11.42
C ARG A 69 12.48 -4.53 -11.71
N PRO A 70 11.50 -5.24 -12.29
CA PRO A 70 10.16 -4.69 -12.47
C PRO A 70 9.52 -4.43 -11.11
N VAL A 71 8.77 -3.34 -11.02
CA VAL A 71 7.94 -3.01 -9.88
C VAL A 71 6.73 -3.94 -9.89
N GLN A 72 6.38 -4.49 -8.73
CA GLN A 72 5.20 -5.34 -8.57
C GLN A 72 3.99 -4.48 -8.23
N LEU A 73 2.82 -4.86 -8.74
CA LEU A 73 1.56 -4.22 -8.40
C LEU A 73 1.23 -4.44 -6.92
N TRP A 74 1.28 -5.70 -6.49
CA TRP A 74 1.06 -6.08 -5.10
C TRP A 74 2.37 -6.06 -4.34
N GLN A 75 2.46 -5.17 -3.35
CA GLN A 75 3.62 -5.14 -2.47
C GLN A 75 3.35 -5.98 -1.24
N LYS A 76 4.31 -6.83 -0.88
CA LYS A 76 4.26 -7.56 0.39
C LYS A 76 4.29 -6.55 1.52
N GLN A 77 3.28 -6.59 2.40
CA GLN A 77 3.27 -5.79 3.61
C GLN A 77 4.51 -6.13 4.44
N GLN A 78 5.35 -5.13 4.69
CA GLN A 78 6.53 -5.29 5.53
C GLN A 78 6.06 -5.52 6.97
N GLN A 79 6.55 -6.59 7.59
CA GLN A 79 6.31 -6.80 9.02
C GLN A 79 7.02 -5.69 9.80
N PRO A 80 6.37 -5.09 10.82
CA PRO A 80 7.04 -4.12 11.66
C PRO A 80 8.31 -4.75 12.26
N ALA A 81 9.43 -4.06 12.13
CA ALA A 81 10.69 -4.57 12.67
C ALA A 81 10.56 -4.77 14.18
N ASN A 82 11.07 -5.90 14.70
CA ASN A 82 11.11 -6.13 16.14
C ASN A 82 12.04 -5.09 16.76
N ARG A 83 11.45 -4.11 17.46
CA ARG A 83 12.15 -2.94 18.01
C ARG A 83 13.27 -3.33 18.98
N GLU A 84 13.10 -4.43 19.72
CA GLU A 84 14.12 -4.91 20.66
C GLU A 84 15.32 -5.48 19.93
N ILE A 85 15.10 -6.26 18.87
CA ILE A 85 16.17 -6.81 18.03
C ILE A 85 16.92 -5.68 17.35
N VAL A 86 16.19 -4.70 16.79
CA VAL A 86 16.81 -3.52 16.16
C VAL A 86 17.66 -2.74 17.17
N ARG A 87 17.13 -2.49 18.38
CA ARG A 87 17.87 -1.77 19.43
C ARG A 87 19.13 -2.53 19.86
N ARG A 88 19.02 -3.84 20.09
CA ARG A 88 20.18 -4.69 20.47
C ARG A 88 21.24 -4.69 19.37
N ASN A 89 20.83 -4.82 18.10
CA ASN A 89 21.75 -4.77 16.97
C ASN A 89 22.47 -3.42 16.89
N MET A 90 21.77 -2.31 17.14
CA MET A 90 22.38 -0.97 17.17
C MET A 90 23.40 -0.83 18.30
N GLN A 91 23.10 -1.33 19.50
CA GLN A 91 24.03 -1.32 20.63
C GLN A 91 25.31 -2.11 20.30
N ILE A 92 25.16 -3.30 19.73
CA ILE A 92 26.31 -4.12 19.31
C ILE A 92 27.15 -3.39 18.25
N ILE A 93 26.51 -2.73 17.28
CA ILE A 93 27.22 -1.94 16.27
C ILE A 93 27.99 -0.80 16.93
N GLU A 94 27.39 -0.06 17.86
CA GLU A 94 28.04 1.03 18.59
C GLU A 94 29.25 0.52 19.39
N GLU A 95 29.11 -0.60 20.10
CA GLU A 95 30.21 -1.22 20.85
C GLU A 95 31.38 -1.63 19.94
N ILE A 96 31.09 -2.25 18.79
CA ILE A 96 32.09 -2.63 17.80
C ILE A 96 32.77 -1.38 17.21
N GLU A 97 32.01 -0.32 16.93
CA GLU A 97 32.57 0.93 16.41
C GLU A 97 33.47 1.64 17.44
N VAL A 98 33.15 1.58 18.74
CA VAL A 98 34.01 2.11 19.80
C VAL A 98 35.29 1.29 19.94
N ARG A 99 35.20 -0.04 19.87
CA ARG A 99 36.34 -0.95 20.06
C ARG A 99 37.29 -0.99 18.84
N ASP A 100 36.72 -1.17 17.65
CA ASP A 100 37.47 -1.52 16.43
C ASP A 100 37.46 -0.40 15.37
N GLY A 101 36.77 0.72 15.65
CA GLY A 101 36.57 1.81 14.72
C GLY A 101 35.63 1.46 13.56
N LYS A 102 35.38 2.41 12.64
CA LYS A 102 34.43 2.23 11.51
C LYS A 102 35.03 1.57 10.27
N SER A 103 36.26 1.04 10.36
CA SER A 103 36.97 0.49 9.20
C SER A 103 36.42 -0.87 8.75
N TRP A 104 35.78 -1.63 9.65
CA TRP A 104 35.20 -2.94 9.33
C TRP A 104 34.12 -2.86 8.26
N VAL A 105 33.34 -1.78 8.23
CA VAL A 105 32.34 -1.52 7.20
C VAL A 105 33.01 -1.50 5.82
N HIS A 106 34.11 -0.75 5.67
CA HIS A 106 34.84 -0.66 4.40
C HIS A 106 35.41 -2.01 3.95
N LYS A 107 35.89 -2.83 4.89
CA LYS A 107 36.39 -4.19 4.62
C LYS A 107 35.28 -5.11 4.10
N ILE A 108 34.06 -5.02 4.64
CA ILE A 108 32.90 -5.78 4.15
C ILE A 108 32.53 -5.39 2.72
N TYR A 109 32.51 -4.09 2.41
CA TYR A 109 32.23 -3.63 1.05
C TYR A 109 33.27 -4.14 0.06
N GLN A 110 34.57 -4.03 0.39
CA GLN A 110 35.66 -4.54 -0.45
C GLN A 110 35.58 -6.06 -0.66
N ALA A 111 35.34 -6.84 0.40
CA ALA A 111 35.24 -8.30 0.32
C ALA A 111 34.07 -8.78 -0.56
N ASN A 112 32.99 -8.00 -0.63
CA ASN A 112 31.83 -8.28 -1.49
C ASN A 112 31.96 -7.65 -2.89
N GLY A 113 33.10 -7.05 -3.23
CA GLY A 113 33.29 -6.36 -4.53
C GLY A 113 32.39 -5.13 -4.72
N LEU A 114 31.86 -4.58 -3.63
CA LEU A 114 30.97 -3.43 -3.62
C LEU A 114 31.74 -2.15 -3.27
N LYS A 115 31.32 -1.02 -3.86
CA LYS A 115 31.84 0.29 -3.45
C LYS A 115 31.06 0.78 -2.22
N PRO A 116 31.73 1.23 -1.15
CA PRO A 116 31.04 1.82 -0.02
C PRO A 116 30.25 3.06 -0.48
N PRO A 117 29.06 3.32 0.10
CA PRO A 117 28.25 4.45 -0.28
C PRO A 117 29.05 5.75 -0.04
N GLN A 118 29.29 6.50 -1.09
CA GLN A 118 29.82 7.85 -0.96
C GLN A 118 28.74 8.68 -0.27
N ARG A 119 29.09 9.29 0.87
CA ARG A 119 28.24 10.25 1.57
C ARG A 119 27.99 11.38 0.56
N GLY A 120 26.80 11.42 -0.02
CA GLY A 120 26.47 12.41 -1.04
C GLY A 120 26.74 13.80 -0.50
N GLU A 121 27.49 14.60 -1.27
CA GLU A 121 27.47 16.05 -1.12
C GLU A 121 26.00 16.47 -1.03
N LYS A 122 25.69 17.24 0.02
CA LYS A 122 24.41 17.92 0.11
C LYS A 122 24.34 18.86 -1.09
N HIS A 123 23.60 18.50 -2.13
CA HIS A 123 23.14 19.48 -3.10
C HIS A 123 22.14 20.38 -2.35
N GLY A 124 22.56 21.63 -2.12
CA GLY A 124 21.71 22.71 -1.66
C GLY A 124 20.75 23.18 -2.75
#